data_AF-A0A914UR03-F1
#
_entry.id   AF-A0A914UR03-F1
#
_cell.length_a   1.000
_cell.length_b   1.000
_cell.length_c   1.000
_cell.angle_alpha   90.00
_cell.angle_beta   90.00
_cell.angle_gamma   90.00
#
_symmetry.space_group_name_H-M   'P 1'
#
loop_
_entity.id
_entity.type
_entity.pdbx_description
1 polymer ?
#
loop_
_entity_poly.entity_id
_entity_poly.type
_entity_poly.pdbx_seq_one_letter_code
_entity_poly.pdbx_strand_id
1 'polypeptide(L)'
;MSLLLNLEGALNDDPKAPWDQVKAADPASYALIVLDFLHLLFKVLTISMRFEPANAKQFFSEVRYDSLTVSLKLTGAFEDVETIEAKADTRQVTLESCRDWLTACHRVFQVHLDDRVIPTDIPHRMLYVCYILRLLFNMALDNYEKPSGDLSKCSASEEISPLINGNHNRTLFPNAPDSIIVHPGAVMCILDLLPAIVVSGNDDPVWALVVQLYAAEVLKSLVRSERNQQVMCDAGLPRRLFVVGNSLLKTDVHLLLPPFYYILERLSNNSMQPRELRYFLRLDKPLCCRNLEERPGEEPMVENEGGPVPLTRVKALVSMMTPRDYRVGAAPPFIEFDMSVEGF
;
A
#
# COMPACT_ATOMS: atom_id res chain seq x y z
N MET A 1 -8.59 -16.80 -9.96
CA MET A 1 -8.92 -15.62 -10.79
C MET A 1 -10.34 -15.60 -11.30
N SER A 2 -10.87 -16.66 -11.91
CA SER A 2 -12.28 -16.69 -12.37
C SER A 2 -13.30 -16.27 -11.29
N LEU A 3 -13.06 -16.62 -10.01
CA LEU A 3 -13.94 -16.22 -8.91
C LEU A 3 -13.89 -14.72 -8.54
N LEU A 4 -12.75 -14.05 -8.72
CA LEU A 4 -12.66 -12.59 -8.53
C LEU A 4 -13.29 -11.84 -9.70
N LEU A 5 -13.14 -12.37 -10.92
CA LEU A 5 -13.81 -11.82 -12.10
C LEU A 5 -15.33 -11.92 -11.98
N ASN A 6 -15.85 -12.92 -11.28
CA ASN A 6 -17.28 -13.01 -10.98
C ASN A 6 -17.79 -11.85 -10.12
N LEU A 7 -16.91 -11.11 -9.42
CA LEU A 7 -17.26 -9.91 -8.65
C LEU A 7 -17.22 -8.62 -9.49
N GLU A 8 -17.08 -8.72 -10.82
CA GLU A 8 -17.05 -7.53 -11.66
C GLU A 8 -18.29 -6.64 -11.43
N GLY A 9 -18.03 -5.38 -11.09
CA GLY A 9 -19.05 -4.39 -10.79
C GLY A 9 -19.91 -4.69 -9.56
N ALA A 10 -19.58 -5.66 -8.71
CA ALA A 10 -20.33 -5.96 -7.50
C ALA A 10 -20.28 -4.82 -6.46
N LEU A 11 -19.19 -4.05 -6.44
CA LEU A 11 -18.93 -2.99 -5.46
C LEU A 11 -19.27 -1.59 -5.98
N ASN A 12 -19.89 -1.49 -7.16
CA ASN A 12 -20.43 -0.23 -7.65
C ASN A 12 -21.63 0.23 -6.81
N ASP A 13 -21.90 1.54 -6.83
CA ASP A 13 -23.12 2.10 -6.25
C ASP A 13 -24.37 1.43 -6.83
N ASP A 14 -24.36 1.20 -8.14
CA ASP A 14 -25.29 0.36 -8.87
C ASP A 14 -24.59 -0.91 -9.37
N PRO A 15 -24.75 -2.06 -8.68
CA PRO A 15 -24.07 -3.28 -9.06
C PRO A 15 -24.48 -3.79 -10.43
N LYS A 16 -23.54 -4.39 -11.16
CA LYS A 16 -23.82 -5.06 -12.44
C LYS A 16 -24.42 -6.45 -12.22
N ALA A 17 -25.12 -6.98 -13.22
CA ALA A 17 -25.62 -8.35 -13.19
C ALA A 17 -24.48 -9.37 -13.03
N PRO A 18 -24.62 -10.41 -12.17
CA PRO A 18 -25.85 -10.84 -11.47
C PRO A 18 -26.05 -10.20 -10.07
N TRP A 19 -25.18 -9.28 -9.65
CA TRP A 19 -25.18 -8.72 -8.30
C TRP A 19 -26.30 -7.71 -8.05
N ASP A 20 -26.85 -7.12 -9.11
CA ASP A 20 -28.07 -6.32 -9.08
C ASP A 20 -29.25 -7.09 -8.46
N GLN A 21 -29.42 -8.36 -8.84
CA GLN A 21 -30.47 -9.24 -8.33
C GLN A 21 -30.22 -9.60 -6.87
N VAL A 22 -28.96 -9.84 -6.49
CA VAL A 22 -28.58 -10.13 -5.10
C VAL A 22 -28.86 -8.93 -4.20
N LYS A 23 -28.48 -7.72 -4.65
CA LYS A 23 -28.80 -6.47 -3.95
C LYS A 23 -30.30 -6.22 -3.87
N ALA A 24 -31.05 -6.52 -4.92
CA ALA A 24 -32.51 -6.38 -4.92
C ALA A 24 -33.20 -7.36 -3.95
N ALA A 25 -32.65 -8.56 -3.80
CA ALA A 25 -33.20 -9.58 -2.90
C ALA A 25 -32.98 -9.28 -1.41
N ASP A 26 -31.78 -8.81 -1.04
CA ASP A 26 -31.46 -8.37 0.33
C ASP A 26 -30.53 -7.14 0.32
N PRO A 27 -31.10 -5.93 0.21
CA PRO A 27 -30.31 -4.70 0.18
C PRO A 27 -29.54 -4.43 1.49
N ALA A 28 -30.08 -4.89 2.63
CA ALA A 28 -29.54 -4.57 3.95
C ALA A 28 -28.26 -5.38 4.22
N SER A 29 -28.24 -6.65 3.81
CA SER A 29 -27.09 -7.54 4.03
C SER A 29 -26.14 -7.60 2.82
N TYR A 30 -26.50 -7.02 1.68
CA TYR A 30 -25.73 -7.09 0.43
C TYR A 30 -24.23 -6.82 0.62
N ALA A 31 -23.90 -5.70 1.27
CA ALA A 31 -22.52 -5.31 1.52
C ALA A 31 -21.77 -6.35 2.38
N LEU A 32 -22.39 -6.91 3.42
CA LEU A 32 -21.80 -7.99 4.21
C LEU A 32 -21.57 -9.24 3.38
N ILE A 33 -22.54 -9.64 2.56
CA ILE A 33 -22.45 -10.83 1.70
C ILE A 33 -21.24 -10.74 0.76
N VAL A 34 -21.06 -9.59 0.10
CA VAL A 34 -19.94 -9.39 -0.83
C VAL A 34 -18.60 -9.35 -0.08
N LEU A 35 -18.54 -8.70 1.08
CA LEU A 35 -17.31 -8.64 1.90
C LEU A 35 -16.93 -9.99 2.51
N ASP A 36 -17.90 -10.79 2.93
CA ASP A 36 -17.69 -12.16 3.41
C ASP A 36 -17.16 -13.05 2.28
N PHE A 37 -17.72 -12.93 1.07
CA PHE A 37 -17.23 -13.66 -0.10
C PHE A 37 -15.80 -13.27 -0.46
N LEU A 38 -15.48 -11.98 -0.48
CA LEU A 38 -14.11 -11.47 -0.68
C LEU A 38 -13.17 -12.00 0.41
N HIS A 39 -13.58 -11.94 1.67
CA HIS A 39 -12.78 -12.44 2.79
C HIS A 39 -12.47 -13.93 2.64
N LEU A 40 -13.49 -14.74 2.34
CA LEU A 40 -13.34 -16.18 2.13
C LEU A 40 -12.39 -16.45 0.96
N LEU A 41 -12.51 -15.71 -0.14
CA LEU A 41 -11.65 -15.87 -1.31
C LEU A 41 -10.18 -15.60 -0.96
N PHE A 42 -9.89 -14.47 -0.31
CA PHE A 42 -8.51 -14.13 0.10
C PHE A 42 -7.97 -15.12 1.12
N LYS A 43 -8.80 -15.56 2.07
CA LYS A 43 -8.44 -16.57 3.08
C LYS A 43 -8.07 -17.90 2.43
N VAL A 44 -8.94 -18.43 1.56
CA VAL A 44 -8.70 -19.68 0.83
C VAL A 44 -7.45 -19.57 -0.04
N LEU A 45 -7.28 -18.45 -0.75
CA LEU A 45 -6.12 -18.25 -1.61
C LEU A 45 -4.81 -18.24 -0.81
N THR A 46 -4.78 -17.50 0.30
CA THR A 46 -3.59 -17.39 1.15
C THR A 46 -3.24 -18.73 1.79
N ILE A 47 -4.24 -19.42 2.37
CA ILE A 47 -4.08 -20.76 2.96
C ILE A 47 -3.58 -21.76 1.91
N SER A 48 -4.11 -21.71 0.68
CA SER A 48 -3.70 -22.62 -0.39
C SER A 48 -2.25 -22.41 -0.82
N MET A 49 -1.75 -21.17 -0.80
CA MET A 49 -0.35 -20.86 -1.09
C MET A 49 0.59 -21.26 0.06
N ARG A 50 0.11 -21.21 1.30
CA ARG A 50 0.88 -21.59 2.49
C ARG A 50 1.18 -23.09 2.53
N PHE A 51 0.16 -23.92 2.38
CA PHE A 51 0.29 -25.37 2.59
C PHE A 51 0.90 -26.11 1.40
N GLU A 52 0.85 -25.54 0.20
CA GLU A 52 1.34 -26.20 -1.01
C GLU A 52 2.22 -25.25 -1.85
N PRO A 53 3.56 -25.44 -1.86
CA PRO A 53 4.48 -24.55 -2.58
C PRO A 53 4.28 -24.60 -4.10
N ALA A 54 3.74 -25.70 -4.65
CA ALA A 54 3.36 -25.76 -6.06
C ALA A 54 2.27 -24.73 -6.40
N ASN A 55 1.29 -24.55 -5.50
CA ASN A 55 0.23 -23.54 -5.66
C ASN A 55 0.79 -22.13 -5.56
N ALA A 56 1.74 -21.87 -4.65
CA ALA A 56 2.40 -20.57 -4.57
C ALA A 56 3.18 -20.24 -5.85
N LYS A 57 3.90 -21.24 -6.41
CA LYS A 57 4.62 -21.09 -7.68
C LYS A 57 3.66 -20.85 -8.84
N GLN A 58 2.57 -21.61 -8.92
CA GLN A 58 1.54 -21.44 -9.93
C GLN A 58 0.86 -20.07 -9.82
N PHE A 59 0.60 -19.60 -8.59
CA PHE A 59 0.07 -18.26 -8.37
C PHE A 59 1.05 -17.19 -8.88
N PHE A 60 2.34 -17.36 -8.62
CA PHE A 60 3.36 -16.43 -9.10
C PHE A 60 3.51 -16.43 -10.63
N SER A 61 3.40 -17.59 -11.29
CA SER A 61 3.60 -17.70 -12.74
C SER A 61 2.34 -17.44 -13.57
N GLU A 62 1.19 -17.98 -13.17
CA GLU A 62 -0.04 -17.99 -13.96
C GLU A 62 -1.01 -16.89 -13.51
N VAL A 63 -1.27 -16.82 -12.21
CA VAL A 63 -2.23 -15.85 -11.67
C VAL A 63 -1.65 -14.44 -11.71
N ARG A 64 -0.45 -14.25 -11.16
CA ARG A 64 0.26 -12.98 -11.02
C ARG A 64 -0.51 -11.93 -10.20
N TYR A 65 0.21 -11.25 -9.33
CA TYR A 65 -0.34 -10.17 -8.52
C TYR A 65 -0.85 -9.00 -9.38
N ASP A 66 -0.27 -8.77 -10.56
CA ASP A 66 -0.78 -7.78 -11.52
C ASP A 66 -2.22 -8.10 -11.97
N SER A 67 -2.53 -9.37 -12.23
CA SER A 67 -3.88 -9.78 -12.61
C SER A 67 -4.86 -9.68 -11.44
N LEU A 68 -4.38 -9.94 -10.22
CA LEU A 68 -5.14 -9.71 -8.99
C LEU A 68 -5.50 -8.22 -8.86
N THR A 69 -4.54 -7.31 -9.02
CA THR A 69 -4.77 -5.86 -9.01
C THR A 69 -5.81 -5.45 -10.05
N VAL A 70 -5.68 -5.92 -11.29
CA VAL A 70 -6.66 -5.63 -12.36
C VAL A 70 -8.05 -6.15 -12.00
N SER A 71 -8.14 -7.38 -11.47
CA SER A 71 -9.44 -7.95 -11.08
C SER A 71 -10.09 -7.19 -9.93
N LEU A 72 -9.28 -6.69 -8.99
CA LEU A 72 -9.77 -5.83 -7.91
C LEU A 72 -10.29 -4.49 -8.42
N LYS A 73 -9.64 -3.88 -9.43
CA LYS A 73 -10.18 -2.70 -10.10
C LYS A 73 -11.54 -2.97 -10.76
N LEU A 74 -11.68 -4.11 -11.42
CA LEU A 74 -12.94 -4.51 -12.08
C LEU A 74 -14.10 -4.73 -11.11
N THR A 75 -13.86 -4.93 -9.81
CA THR A 75 -14.95 -5.06 -8.82
C THR A 75 -15.83 -3.81 -8.71
N GLY A 76 -15.34 -2.65 -9.13
CA GLY A 76 -16.04 -1.36 -9.03
C GLY A 76 -15.58 -0.49 -7.86
N ALA A 77 -14.86 -1.06 -6.89
CA ALA A 77 -14.37 -0.30 -5.74
C ALA A 77 -13.26 0.70 -6.10
N PHE A 78 -12.53 0.47 -7.20
CA PHE A 78 -11.40 1.31 -7.62
C PHE A 78 -11.58 1.80 -9.06
N GLU A 79 -10.97 2.94 -9.37
CA GLU A 79 -10.91 3.48 -10.74
C GLU A 79 -9.71 2.97 -11.53
N ASP A 80 -9.67 3.21 -12.84
CA ASP A 80 -8.51 2.84 -13.66
C ASP A 80 -7.45 3.94 -13.72
N VAL A 81 -6.84 4.22 -12.57
CA VAL A 81 -5.74 5.18 -12.43
C VAL A 81 -4.49 4.44 -11.95
N GLU A 82 -3.33 4.80 -12.50
CA GLU A 82 -2.04 4.13 -12.21
C GLU A 82 -1.01 5.03 -11.52
N THR A 83 -1.26 6.34 -11.45
CA THR A 83 -0.33 7.32 -10.84
C THR A 83 -1.08 8.32 -9.97
N ILE A 84 -0.50 8.68 -8.82
CA ILE A 84 -1.13 9.58 -7.84
C ILE A 84 -1.19 11.00 -8.39
N GLU A 85 -2.37 11.55 -8.63
CA GLU A 85 -2.54 12.94 -9.04
C GLU A 85 -2.32 13.90 -7.86
N ALA A 86 -1.24 14.68 -7.90
CA ALA A 86 -0.97 15.72 -6.90
C ALA A 86 -1.70 17.03 -7.27
N LYS A 87 -3.04 17.04 -7.12
CA LYS A 87 -3.87 18.22 -7.38
C LYS A 87 -3.54 19.39 -6.43
N ALA A 88 -3.83 20.62 -6.85
CA ALA A 88 -3.56 21.81 -6.03
C ALA A 88 -4.50 21.92 -4.82
N ASP A 89 -5.74 21.44 -4.94
CA ASP A 89 -6.78 21.60 -3.92
C ASP A 89 -6.55 20.76 -2.67
N THR A 90 -5.85 19.62 -2.79
CA THR A 90 -5.48 18.76 -1.65
C THR A 90 -4.36 19.32 -0.78
N ARG A 91 -3.71 20.42 -1.19
CA ARG A 91 -2.61 21.06 -0.43
C ARG A 91 -3.07 21.80 0.81
N GLN A 92 -4.36 22.12 0.93
CA GLN A 92 -4.92 22.87 2.05
C GLN A 92 -5.39 21.98 3.21
N VAL A 93 -5.44 20.66 3.01
CA VAL A 93 -5.89 19.69 4.02
C VAL A 93 -4.76 19.42 5.03
N THR A 94 -5.06 19.54 6.33
CA THR A 94 -4.11 19.26 7.42
C THR A 94 -4.38 17.90 8.05
N LEU A 95 -3.36 17.27 8.64
CA LEU A 95 -3.50 15.99 9.36
C LEU A 95 -4.49 16.07 10.53
N GLU A 96 -4.56 17.21 11.20
CA GLU A 96 -5.50 17.44 12.31
C GLU A 96 -6.95 17.37 11.83
N SER A 97 -7.26 17.98 10.70
CA SER A 97 -8.59 17.90 10.09
C SER A 97 -8.95 16.46 9.68
N CYS A 98 -7.95 15.61 9.42
CA CYS A 98 -8.15 14.23 8.99
C CYS A 98 -8.38 13.23 10.12
N ARG A 99 -8.35 13.65 11.40
CA ARG A 99 -8.38 12.75 12.56
C ARG A 99 -9.55 11.77 12.54
N ASP A 100 -10.76 12.28 12.33
CA ASP A 100 -11.97 11.46 12.43
C ASP A 100 -12.07 10.47 11.27
N TRP A 101 -11.74 10.92 10.05
CA TRP A 101 -11.69 10.06 8.86
C TRP A 101 -10.62 8.98 8.95
N LEU A 102 -9.42 9.31 9.46
CA LEU A 102 -8.37 8.31 9.72
C LEU A 102 -8.82 7.30 10.78
N THR A 103 -9.51 7.76 11.82
CA THR A 103 -10.06 6.89 12.88
C THR A 103 -11.12 5.94 12.31
N ALA A 104 -11.99 6.43 11.41
CA ALA A 104 -12.93 5.60 10.67
C ALA A 104 -12.23 4.52 9.86
N CYS A 105 -11.21 4.89 9.07
CA CYS A 105 -10.43 3.93 8.27
C CYS A 105 -9.77 2.87 9.16
N HIS A 106 -9.17 3.29 10.27
CA HIS A 106 -8.50 2.38 11.20
C HIS A 106 -9.48 1.43 11.89
N ARG A 107 -10.69 1.89 12.23
CA ARG A 107 -11.74 1.01 12.74
C ARG A 107 -12.07 -0.08 11.73
N VAL A 108 -12.35 0.28 10.46
CA VAL A 108 -12.62 -0.71 9.40
C VAL A 108 -11.45 -1.70 9.25
N PHE A 109 -10.21 -1.22 9.39
CA PHE A 109 -9.02 -2.06 9.28
C PHE A 109 -8.81 -2.98 10.50
N GLN A 110 -9.28 -2.60 11.68
CA GLN A 110 -9.25 -3.43 12.90
C GLN A 110 -10.45 -4.38 13.02
N VAL A 111 -11.58 -4.07 12.37
CA VAL A 111 -12.82 -4.85 12.47
C VAL A 111 -12.58 -6.30 12.07
N HIS A 112 -12.95 -7.20 12.97
CA HIS A 112 -13.15 -8.61 12.68
C HIS A 112 -14.60 -8.74 12.20
N LEU A 113 -14.83 -9.30 11.02
CA LEU A 113 -16.17 -9.39 10.44
C LEU A 113 -17.16 -10.22 11.28
N ASP A 114 -16.71 -10.87 12.35
CA ASP A 114 -17.57 -11.60 13.29
C ASP A 114 -18.61 -10.68 13.95
N ASP A 115 -18.34 -9.38 14.09
CA ASP A 115 -19.27 -8.42 14.69
C ASP A 115 -20.41 -7.99 13.74
N ARG A 116 -20.33 -8.30 12.43
CA ARG A 116 -21.37 -8.04 11.40
C ARG A 116 -21.95 -6.60 11.35
N VAL A 117 -21.30 -5.62 11.96
CA VAL A 117 -21.73 -4.21 11.90
C VAL A 117 -20.91 -3.48 10.85
N ILE A 118 -21.59 -2.96 9.82
CA ILE A 118 -21.01 -2.06 8.83
C ILE A 118 -20.91 -0.66 9.47
N PRO A 119 -19.71 -0.06 9.55
CA PRO A 119 -19.57 1.33 9.99
C PRO A 119 -20.28 2.30 9.04
N THR A 120 -21.10 3.20 9.59
CA THR A 120 -21.92 4.17 8.82
C THR A 120 -21.24 5.54 8.67
N ASP A 121 -20.10 5.72 9.30
CA ASP A 121 -19.27 6.93 9.32
C ASP A 121 -18.37 7.08 8.10
N ILE A 122 -18.32 6.06 7.23
CA ILE A 122 -17.47 6.01 6.03
C ILE A 122 -18.34 5.72 4.80
N PRO A 123 -18.14 6.40 3.66
CA PRO A 123 -18.84 6.08 2.42
C PRO A 123 -18.62 4.63 2.01
N HIS A 124 -19.64 4.00 1.42
CA HIS A 124 -19.63 2.57 1.09
C HIS A 124 -18.43 2.18 0.23
N ARG A 125 -18.09 2.98 -0.79
CA ARG A 125 -16.92 2.73 -1.63
C ARG A 125 -15.62 2.73 -0.83
N MET A 126 -15.45 3.73 0.04
CA MET A 126 -14.24 3.86 0.88
C MET A 126 -14.14 2.73 1.90
N LEU A 127 -15.27 2.27 2.43
CA LEU A 127 -15.34 1.07 3.27
C LEU A 127 -14.83 -0.16 2.52
N TYR A 128 -15.33 -0.40 1.30
CA TYR A 128 -14.90 -1.53 0.49
C TYR A 128 -13.40 -1.48 0.17
N VAL A 129 -12.89 -0.30 -0.19
CA VAL A 129 -11.46 -0.06 -0.42
C VAL A 129 -10.65 -0.39 0.82
N CYS A 130 -10.98 0.22 1.97
CA CYS A 130 -10.31 -0.05 3.25
C CYS A 130 -10.31 -1.53 3.61
N TYR A 131 -11.43 -2.22 3.37
CA TYR A 131 -11.55 -3.64 3.63
C TYR A 131 -10.68 -4.50 2.71
N ILE A 132 -10.65 -4.22 1.41
CA ILE A 132 -9.77 -4.91 0.45
C ILE A 132 -8.30 -4.71 0.80
N LEU A 133 -7.91 -3.49 1.19
CA LEU A 133 -6.55 -3.20 1.67
C LEU A 133 -6.19 -4.03 2.91
N ARG A 134 -7.14 -4.23 3.84
CA ARG A 134 -6.97 -5.14 4.98
C ARG A 134 -6.77 -6.58 4.54
N LEU A 135 -7.55 -7.07 3.57
CA LEU A 135 -7.40 -8.43 3.05
C LEU A 135 -6.03 -8.65 2.39
N LEU A 136 -5.55 -7.67 1.63
CA LEU A 136 -4.21 -7.69 1.03
C LEU A 136 -3.11 -7.63 2.09
N PHE A 137 -3.27 -6.82 3.13
CA PHE A 137 -2.34 -6.77 4.26
C PHE A 137 -2.26 -8.12 4.98
N ASN A 138 -3.41 -8.73 5.23
CA ASN A 138 -3.50 -10.05 5.86
C ASN A 138 -2.89 -11.15 4.98
N MET A 139 -3.05 -11.05 3.66
CA MET A 139 -2.38 -11.93 2.70
C MET A 139 -0.87 -11.70 2.70
N ALA A 140 -0.41 -10.44 2.69
CA ALA A 140 1.01 -10.12 2.69
C ALA A 140 1.76 -10.73 3.89
N LEU A 141 1.13 -10.73 5.06
CA LEU A 141 1.68 -11.27 6.31
C LEU A 141 1.28 -12.72 6.61
N ASP A 142 0.41 -13.30 5.78
CA ASP A 142 -0.16 -14.63 5.98
C ASP A 142 -0.76 -14.84 7.40
N ASN A 143 -1.64 -13.93 7.82
CA ASN A 143 -2.11 -13.87 9.22
C ASN A 143 -3.57 -14.37 9.44
N TYR A 144 -4.18 -15.07 8.47
CA TYR A 144 -5.60 -15.49 8.50
C TYR A 144 -5.98 -16.55 9.56
N GLU A 145 -5.00 -17.22 10.18
CA GLU A 145 -5.25 -18.26 11.20
C GLU A 145 -5.10 -17.77 12.64
N LYS A 146 -4.53 -16.59 12.90
CA LYS A 146 -4.38 -16.08 14.26
C LYS A 146 -5.70 -15.41 14.68
N PRO A 147 -6.51 -16.00 15.59
CA PRO A 147 -7.80 -15.43 16.02
C PRO A 147 -7.67 -14.15 16.86
N SER A 148 -6.44 -13.76 17.18
CA SER A 148 -6.07 -12.44 17.65
C SER A 148 -5.03 -11.93 16.66
N GLY A 149 -5.46 -11.18 15.65
CA GLY A 149 -4.55 -10.59 14.69
C GLY A 149 -3.40 -9.90 15.43
N ASP A 150 -2.20 -9.96 14.88
CA ASP A 150 -1.00 -9.28 15.41
C ASP A 150 -1.16 -7.73 15.48
N LEU A 151 -2.34 -7.21 15.14
CA LEU A 151 -2.72 -5.81 15.26
C LEU A 151 -3.13 -5.52 16.72
N SER A 152 -2.52 -4.48 17.27
CA SER A 152 -2.60 -4.15 18.68
C SER A 152 -4.05 -3.88 19.15
N LYS A 153 -4.37 -4.28 20.38
CA LYS A 153 -5.67 -4.04 21.05
C LYS A 153 -5.87 -2.57 21.47
N CYS A 154 -4.97 -1.67 21.08
CA CYS A 154 -5.09 -0.25 21.41
C CYS A 154 -6.28 0.38 20.67
N SER A 155 -6.81 1.44 21.28
CA SER A 155 -7.88 2.20 20.66
C SER A 155 -7.38 2.84 19.35
N ALA A 156 -8.25 2.90 18.35
CA ALA A 156 -7.92 3.51 17.05
C ALA A 156 -7.35 4.93 17.19
N SER A 157 -7.88 5.72 18.13
CA SER A 157 -7.40 7.09 18.38
C SER A 157 -5.96 7.13 18.89
N GLU A 158 -5.54 6.20 19.74
CA GLU A 158 -4.18 6.17 20.30
C GLU A 158 -3.15 5.79 19.24
N GLU A 159 -3.49 4.86 18.34
CA GLU A 159 -2.58 4.42 17.28
C GLU A 159 -2.37 5.47 16.19
N ILE A 160 -3.37 6.31 15.94
CA ILE A 160 -3.33 7.36 14.91
C ILE A 160 -2.75 8.67 15.47
N SER A 161 -2.81 8.89 16.78
CA SER A 161 -2.28 10.11 17.43
C SER A 161 -0.85 10.48 17.02
N PRO A 162 0.12 9.55 16.91
CA PRO A 162 1.46 9.86 16.42
C PRO A 162 1.50 10.41 15.00
N LEU A 163 0.64 9.88 14.11
CA LEU A 163 0.52 10.36 12.73
C LEU A 163 -0.01 11.80 12.71
N ILE A 164 -1.07 12.07 13.47
CA ILE A 164 -1.69 13.40 13.54
C ILE A 164 -0.72 14.45 14.10
N ASN A 165 0.07 14.07 15.11
CA ASN A 165 1.09 14.93 15.71
C ASN A 165 2.33 15.15 14.80
N GLY A 166 2.31 14.64 13.57
CA GLY A 166 3.41 14.81 12.60
C GLY A 166 4.65 13.98 12.92
N ASN A 167 4.55 12.93 13.75
CA ASN A 167 5.68 12.05 14.03
C ASN A 167 5.85 11.02 12.91
N HIS A 168 6.42 11.47 11.79
CA HIS A 168 6.61 10.66 10.59
C HIS A 168 7.55 9.46 10.77
N ASN A 169 8.33 9.39 11.85
CA ASN A 169 9.19 8.25 12.16
C ASN A 169 8.44 7.10 12.83
N ARG A 170 7.30 7.38 13.47
CA ARG A 170 6.41 6.35 14.02
C ARG A 170 5.47 5.85 12.94
N THR A 171 5.09 4.60 13.08
CA THR A 171 4.40 3.78 12.10
C THR A 171 3.10 3.27 12.73
N LEU A 172 2.07 3.01 11.92
CA LEU A 172 0.79 2.45 12.39
C LEU A 172 0.98 1.04 12.96
N PHE A 173 0.38 0.71 14.10
CA PHE A 173 0.60 -0.56 14.85
C PHE A 173 2.00 -0.66 15.49
N PRO A 174 2.45 0.31 16.32
CA PRO A 174 3.82 0.31 16.85
C PRO A 174 4.13 -0.88 17.76
N ASN A 175 3.10 -1.49 18.35
CA ASN A 175 3.23 -2.63 19.28
C ASN A 175 2.98 -3.98 18.59
N ALA A 176 2.69 -4.00 17.28
CA ALA A 176 2.57 -5.24 16.54
C ALA A 176 3.94 -5.94 16.51
N PRO A 177 4.01 -7.27 16.73
CA PRO A 177 5.25 -8.02 16.55
C PRO A 177 5.77 -7.82 15.13
N ASP A 178 7.08 -7.87 14.94
CA ASP A 178 7.75 -7.76 13.64
C ASP A 178 7.29 -8.91 12.73
N SER A 179 6.17 -8.67 12.05
CA SER A 179 5.52 -9.64 11.17
C SER A 179 6.28 -9.67 9.86
N ILE A 180 6.59 -10.88 9.42
CA ILE A 180 7.39 -11.11 8.23
C ILE A 180 6.48 -11.06 7.01
N ILE A 181 6.92 -10.36 5.97
CA ILE A 181 6.24 -10.39 4.67
C ILE A 181 6.48 -11.77 4.04
N VAL A 182 5.40 -12.51 3.84
CA VAL A 182 5.36 -13.82 3.16
C VAL A 182 5.05 -13.64 1.68
N HIS A 183 4.09 -12.76 1.37
CA HIS A 183 3.59 -12.53 0.02
C HIS A 183 3.86 -11.08 -0.42
N PRO A 184 5.08 -10.75 -0.91
CA PRO A 184 5.45 -9.38 -1.27
C PRO A 184 4.59 -8.80 -2.41
N GLY A 185 4.09 -9.65 -3.30
CA GLY A 185 3.19 -9.19 -4.37
C GLY A 185 1.88 -8.59 -3.86
N ALA A 186 1.38 -9.02 -2.70
CA ALA A 186 0.19 -8.42 -2.10
C ALA A 186 0.48 -6.98 -1.61
N VAL A 187 1.71 -6.71 -1.15
CA VAL A 187 2.18 -5.36 -0.82
C VAL A 187 2.26 -4.49 -2.07
N MET A 188 2.72 -5.06 -3.19
CA MET A 188 2.73 -4.37 -4.48
C MET A 188 1.31 -4.03 -4.96
N CYS A 189 0.34 -4.94 -4.78
CA CYS A 189 -1.06 -4.65 -5.06
C CYS A 189 -1.59 -3.47 -4.24
N ILE A 190 -1.24 -3.36 -2.95
CA ILE A 190 -1.65 -2.21 -2.13
C ILE A 190 -1.09 -0.90 -2.71
N LEU A 191 0.18 -0.88 -3.09
CA LEU A 191 0.80 0.30 -3.71
C LEU A 191 0.14 0.65 -5.05
N ASP A 192 -0.15 -0.35 -5.87
CA ASP A 192 -0.70 -0.18 -7.22
C ASP A 192 -2.17 0.24 -7.23
N LEU A 193 -2.91 -0.12 -6.19
CA LEU A 193 -4.29 0.33 -6.00
C LEU A 193 -4.36 1.75 -5.43
N LEU A 194 -3.28 2.28 -4.85
CA LEU A 194 -3.29 3.58 -4.18
C LEU A 194 -3.77 4.74 -5.09
N PRO A 195 -3.29 4.88 -6.35
CA PRO A 195 -3.81 5.87 -7.29
C PRO A 195 -5.27 5.67 -7.68
N ALA A 196 -5.72 4.42 -7.66
CA ALA A 196 -7.05 4.01 -8.09
C ALA A 196 -8.15 4.33 -7.05
N ILE A 197 -7.75 4.80 -5.86
CA ILE A 197 -8.64 5.29 -4.82
C ILE A 197 -9.08 6.70 -5.18
N VAL A 198 -10.22 6.80 -5.85
CA VAL A 198 -10.81 8.06 -6.28
C VAL A 198 -12.26 8.11 -5.80
N VAL A 199 -12.69 9.28 -5.36
CA VAL A 199 -14.10 9.53 -5.06
C VAL A 199 -14.84 9.73 -6.37
N SER A 200 -15.91 8.95 -6.57
CA SER A 200 -16.87 9.14 -7.65
C SER A 200 -18.19 9.60 -7.04
N GLY A 201 -18.89 10.55 -7.68
CA GLY A 201 -20.18 11.06 -7.20
C GLY A 201 -20.08 12.30 -6.31
N ASN A 202 -20.96 12.38 -5.30
CA ASN A 202 -21.15 13.55 -4.43
C ASN A 202 -20.40 13.46 -3.08
N ASP A 203 -19.61 12.41 -2.85
CA ASP A 203 -18.85 12.27 -1.60
C ASP A 203 -17.74 13.32 -1.48
N ASP A 204 -17.33 13.61 -0.25
CA ASP A 204 -16.25 14.57 0.01
C ASP A 204 -14.94 14.09 -0.64
N PRO A 205 -14.30 14.88 -1.52
CA PRO A 205 -13.04 14.51 -2.17
C PRO A 205 -11.90 14.23 -1.18
N VAL A 206 -12.00 14.71 0.07
CA VAL A 206 -11.04 14.44 1.13
C VAL A 206 -10.97 12.95 1.48
N TRP A 207 -12.05 12.18 1.32
CA TRP A 207 -12.07 10.75 1.63
C TRP A 207 -11.04 9.94 0.83
N ALA A 208 -10.93 10.18 -0.49
CA ALA A 208 -9.93 9.50 -1.31
C ALA A 208 -8.52 9.78 -0.78
N LEU A 209 -8.21 11.04 -0.48
CA LEU A 209 -6.92 11.43 0.07
C LEU A 209 -6.63 10.76 1.42
N VAL A 210 -7.62 10.70 2.31
CA VAL A 210 -7.46 10.10 3.64
C VAL A 210 -7.23 8.59 3.54
N VAL A 211 -8.00 7.89 2.70
CA VAL A 211 -7.84 6.44 2.51
C VAL A 211 -6.50 6.13 1.83
N GLN A 212 -6.07 6.94 0.86
CA GLN A 212 -4.72 6.86 0.28
C GLN A 212 -3.63 7.06 1.33
N LEU A 213 -3.80 8.04 2.22
CA LEU A 213 -2.85 8.30 3.30
C LEU A 213 -2.77 7.13 4.27
N TYR A 214 -3.93 6.60 4.66
CA TYR A 214 -3.99 5.44 5.52
C TYR A 214 -3.30 4.22 4.88
N ALA A 215 -3.56 3.95 3.60
CA ALA A 215 -2.91 2.88 2.85
C ALA A 215 -1.38 3.07 2.77
N ALA A 216 -0.90 4.30 2.55
CA ALA A 216 0.52 4.63 2.52
C ALA A 216 1.18 4.42 3.89
N GLU A 217 0.48 4.74 4.98
CA GLU A 217 0.97 4.49 6.35
C GLU A 217 0.96 3.00 6.71
N VAL A 218 0.03 2.20 6.18
CA VAL A 218 0.08 0.72 6.27
C VAL A 218 1.31 0.18 5.55
N LEU A 219 1.58 0.63 4.31
CA LEU A 219 2.78 0.25 3.55
C LEU A 219 4.06 0.62 4.31
N LYS A 220 4.11 1.83 4.87
CA LYS A 220 5.20 2.32 5.71
C LYS A 220 5.46 1.42 6.93
N SER A 221 4.40 0.89 7.55
CA SER A 221 4.52 -0.05 8.66
C SER A 221 5.08 -1.42 8.25
N LEU A 222 4.87 -1.86 7.02
CA LEU A 222 5.38 -3.16 6.54
C LEU A 222 6.91 -3.16 6.36
N VAL A 223 7.53 -2.01 6.10
CA VAL A 223 8.98 -1.89 5.84
C VAL A 223 9.80 -1.46 7.06
N ARG A 224 9.33 -1.74 8.28
CA ARG A 224 10.05 -1.41 9.52
C ARG A 224 11.29 -2.27 9.74
N SER A 225 11.16 -3.57 9.57
CA SER A 225 12.23 -4.53 9.81
C SER A 225 13.16 -4.62 8.60
N GLU A 226 14.44 -4.86 8.85
CA GLU A 226 15.45 -5.03 7.79
C GLU A 226 15.09 -6.18 6.85
N ARG A 227 14.62 -7.30 7.40
CA ARG A 227 14.15 -8.45 6.61
C ARG A 227 13.06 -8.06 5.61
N ASN A 228 12.05 -7.31 6.05
CA ASN A 228 10.97 -6.88 5.15
C ASN A 228 11.48 -5.89 4.10
N GLN A 229 12.44 -5.02 4.45
CA GLN A 229 13.06 -4.12 3.48
C GLN A 229 13.82 -4.88 2.39
N GLN A 230 14.57 -5.92 2.75
CA GLN A 230 15.27 -6.79 1.78
C GLN A 230 14.29 -7.47 0.84
N VAL A 231 13.27 -8.14 1.39
CA VAL A 231 12.21 -8.82 0.61
C VAL A 231 11.53 -7.86 -0.36
N MET A 232 11.21 -6.64 0.07
CA MET A 232 10.54 -5.67 -0.78
C MET A 232 11.48 -5.02 -1.81
N CYS A 233 12.77 -4.83 -1.50
CA CYS A 233 13.76 -4.43 -2.50
C CYS A 233 13.88 -5.46 -3.62
N ASP A 234 13.97 -6.75 -3.28
CA ASP A 234 14.05 -7.85 -4.25
C ASP A 234 12.77 -7.96 -5.09
N ALA A 235 11.60 -7.68 -4.48
CA ALA A 235 10.32 -7.61 -5.18
C ALA A 235 10.16 -6.37 -6.07
N GLY A 236 11.10 -5.41 -6.05
CA GLY A 236 11.07 -4.23 -6.90
C GLY A 236 10.20 -3.07 -6.40
N LEU A 237 9.94 -3.00 -5.08
CA LEU A 237 9.18 -1.90 -4.46
C LEU A 237 9.76 -0.51 -4.78
N PRO A 238 11.08 -0.25 -4.76
CA PRO A 238 11.61 1.09 -5.03
C PRO A 238 11.23 1.59 -6.43
N ARG A 239 11.45 0.76 -7.46
CA ARG A 239 11.02 1.07 -8.82
C ARG A 239 9.51 1.38 -8.88
N ARG A 240 8.67 0.58 -8.23
CA ARG A 240 7.22 0.77 -8.30
C ARG A 240 6.76 2.04 -7.58
N LEU A 241 7.38 2.41 -6.46
CA LEU A 241 7.14 3.69 -5.77
C LEU A 241 7.38 4.88 -6.70
N PHE A 242 8.43 4.83 -7.51
CA PHE A 242 8.73 5.90 -8.46
C PHE A 242 7.73 5.97 -9.63
N VAL A 243 7.16 4.84 -10.05
CA VAL A 243 6.11 4.80 -11.08
C VAL A 243 4.81 5.37 -10.51
N VAL A 244 4.34 4.83 -9.37
CA VAL A 244 3.07 5.23 -8.74
C VAL A 244 3.12 6.67 -8.22
N GLY A 245 4.22 7.06 -7.59
CA GLY A 245 4.45 8.38 -7.03
C GLY A 245 5.08 9.39 -8.00
N ASN A 246 5.08 9.14 -9.32
CA ASN A 246 5.80 9.96 -10.29
C ASN A 246 5.43 11.45 -10.24
N SER A 247 4.14 11.77 -10.18
CA SER A 247 3.64 13.15 -10.01
C SER A 247 3.78 13.65 -8.58
N LEU A 248 3.57 12.77 -7.59
CA LEU A 248 3.70 13.08 -6.17
C LEU A 248 5.12 13.61 -5.82
N LEU A 249 6.16 12.90 -6.24
CA LEU A 249 7.58 13.20 -5.96
C LEU A 249 8.13 14.43 -6.71
N LYS A 250 7.30 15.07 -7.54
CA LYS A 250 7.60 16.38 -8.17
C LYS A 250 7.13 17.55 -7.31
N THR A 251 6.22 17.30 -6.37
CA THR A 251 5.68 18.33 -5.49
C THR A 251 6.48 18.45 -4.20
N ASP A 252 6.46 19.65 -3.61
CA ASP A 252 7.12 19.90 -2.32
C ASP A 252 6.20 19.71 -1.10
N VAL A 253 4.88 19.79 -1.31
CA VAL A 253 3.89 19.74 -0.22
C VAL A 253 2.74 18.83 -0.63
N HIS A 254 2.61 17.70 0.07
CA HIS A 254 1.51 16.74 -0.06
C HIS A 254 1.50 15.79 1.14
N LEU A 255 0.32 15.39 1.63
CA LEU A 255 0.20 14.51 2.81
C LEU A 255 0.79 13.11 2.61
N LEU A 256 0.85 12.63 1.36
CA LEU A 256 1.45 11.33 1.01
C LEU A 256 2.99 11.37 0.89
N LEU A 257 3.63 12.54 0.84
CA LEU A 257 5.09 12.60 0.70
C LEU A 257 5.84 11.98 1.89
N PRO A 258 5.48 12.27 3.16
CA PRO A 258 6.18 11.70 4.32
C PRO A 258 6.23 10.16 4.33
N PRO A 259 5.12 9.39 4.16
CA PRO A 259 5.21 7.94 4.11
C PRO A 259 6.01 7.44 2.91
N PHE A 260 5.91 8.06 1.74
CA PHE A 260 6.70 7.69 0.56
C PHE A 260 8.21 7.88 0.81
N TYR A 261 8.62 9.01 1.36
CA TYR A 261 10.03 9.26 1.68
C TYR A 261 10.55 8.36 2.79
N TYR A 262 9.73 8.07 3.81
CA TYR A 262 10.11 7.09 4.84
C TYR A 262 10.40 5.72 4.21
N ILE A 263 9.51 5.23 3.34
CA ILE A 263 9.70 3.93 2.69
C ILE A 263 10.97 3.95 1.83
N LEU A 264 11.15 4.98 0.98
CA LEU A 264 12.35 5.10 0.15
C LEU A 264 13.65 5.12 0.95
N GLU A 265 13.66 5.82 2.09
CA GLU A 265 14.79 5.84 3.01
C GLU A 265 15.09 4.47 3.64
N ARG A 266 14.07 3.68 3.98
CA ARG A 266 14.29 2.33 4.51
C ARG A 266 14.81 1.38 3.45
N LEU A 267 14.31 1.50 2.23
CA LEU A 267 14.74 0.65 1.11
C LEU A 267 16.15 1.01 0.62
N SER A 268 16.55 2.29 0.68
CA SER A 268 17.88 2.73 0.24
C SER A 268 19.03 2.14 1.06
N ASN A 269 18.78 1.81 2.34
CA ASN A 269 19.77 1.18 3.21
C ASN A 269 20.08 -0.29 2.86
N ASN A 270 19.26 -0.93 2.01
CA ASN A 270 19.42 -2.35 1.69
C ASN A 270 19.98 -2.55 0.28
N SER A 271 19.14 -2.48 -0.74
CA SER A 271 19.51 -2.87 -2.12
C SER A 271 18.77 -2.05 -3.17
N MET A 272 18.79 -0.71 -3.03
CA MET A 272 18.27 0.16 -4.10
C MET A 272 19.24 0.14 -5.29
N GLN A 273 18.71 -0.16 -6.49
CA GLN A 273 19.53 -0.31 -7.67
C GLN A 273 20.00 1.07 -8.19
N PRO A 274 21.20 1.15 -8.80
CA PRO A 274 21.69 2.41 -9.38
C PRO A 274 20.74 3.03 -10.42
N ARG A 275 19.95 2.19 -11.12
CA ARG A 275 18.95 2.66 -12.09
C ARG A 275 17.81 3.42 -11.43
N GLU A 276 17.40 3.00 -10.24
CA GLU A 276 16.31 3.60 -9.46
C GLU A 276 16.74 4.95 -8.91
N LEU A 277 17.94 5.04 -8.33
CA LEU A 277 18.52 6.29 -7.87
C LEU A 277 18.68 7.30 -9.01
N ARG A 278 19.17 6.86 -10.18
CA ARG A 278 19.26 7.71 -11.38
C ARG A 278 17.89 8.20 -11.82
N TYR A 279 16.87 7.34 -11.80
CA TYR A 279 15.52 7.73 -12.13
C TYR A 279 15.00 8.83 -11.18
N PHE A 280 15.19 8.64 -9.86
CA PHE A 280 14.80 9.62 -8.85
C PHE A 280 15.51 10.98 -9.02
N LEU A 281 16.81 10.96 -9.31
CA LEU A 281 17.58 12.19 -9.55
C LEU A 281 17.15 12.91 -10.83
N ARG A 282 16.69 12.18 -11.85
CA ARG A 282 16.24 12.72 -13.15
C ARG A 282 14.76 13.06 -13.20
N LEU A 283 14.02 12.84 -12.12
CA LEU A 283 12.59 13.02 -12.05
C LEU A 283 12.25 14.50 -12.27
N ASP A 284 11.42 14.83 -13.26
CA ASP A 284 11.19 16.22 -13.70
C ASP A 284 12.39 16.92 -14.37
N LYS A 285 13.37 16.14 -14.82
CA LYS A 285 14.50 16.59 -15.65
C LYS A 285 15.28 17.78 -15.04
N PRO A 286 15.66 17.73 -13.76
CA PRO A 286 16.36 18.85 -13.12
C PRO A 286 17.71 19.07 -13.78
N LEU A 287 18.15 20.33 -13.87
CA LEU A 287 19.42 20.71 -14.51
C LEU A 287 19.55 20.18 -15.95
N CYS A 288 18.43 20.03 -16.68
CA CYS A 288 18.38 19.42 -18.02
C CYS A 288 18.86 17.94 -18.06
N CYS A 289 18.90 17.24 -16.93
CA CYS A 289 19.39 15.86 -16.86
C CYS A 289 18.39 14.86 -17.47
N ARG A 290 18.45 14.65 -18.78
CA ARG A 290 17.71 13.58 -19.47
C ARG A 290 18.41 12.21 -19.32
N ASN A 291 17.69 11.14 -19.66
CA ASN A 291 18.33 9.84 -19.84
C ASN A 291 19.25 9.91 -21.07
N LEU A 292 20.46 9.35 -20.96
CA LEU A 292 21.43 9.28 -22.06
C LEU A 292 21.01 8.24 -23.13
N GLU A 293 20.20 7.27 -22.74
CA GLU A 293 19.61 6.28 -23.63
C GLU A 293 18.30 6.86 -24.16
N GLU A 294 18.31 7.35 -25.41
CA GLU A 294 17.11 7.80 -26.11
C GLU A 294 16.11 6.64 -26.19
N ARG A 295 14.92 6.84 -25.64
CA ARG A 295 13.82 5.88 -25.82
C ARG A 295 12.98 6.29 -27.01
N PRO A 296 12.52 5.33 -27.84
CA PRO A 296 11.61 5.65 -28.94
C PRO A 296 10.35 6.33 -28.40
N GLY A 297 10.10 7.57 -28.85
CA GLY A 297 8.97 8.40 -28.41
C GLY A 297 9.29 9.49 -27.37
N GLU A 298 10.55 9.72 -27.00
CA GLU A 298 10.91 10.88 -26.18
C GLU A 298 10.76 12.20 -26.94
N GLU A 299 10.11 13.17 -26.29
CA GLU A 299 9.93 14.52 -26.85
C GLU A 299 11.28 15.18 -27.15
N PRO A 300 11.40 15.97 -28.23
CA PRO A 300 12.62 16.70 -28.54
C PRO A 300 13.04 17.61 -27.38
N MET A 301 14.34 17.92 -27.29
CA MET A 301 14.85 18.85 -26.29
C MET A 301 14.31 20.25 -26.58
N VAL A 302 13.76 20.93 -25.57
CA VAL A 302 13.19 22.27 -25.71
C VAL A 302 14.14 23.29 -25.08
N GLU A 303 14.26 24.48 -25.67
CA GLU A 303 14.99 25.59 -25.04
C GLU A 303 14.34 25.95 -23.70
N ASN A 304 15.14 26.05 -22.63
CA ASN A 304 14.72 26.20 -21.22
C ASN A 304 14.04 24.98 -20.58
N GLU A 305 14.29 23.78 -21.09
CA GLU A 305 13.87 22.56 -20.40
C GLU A 305 14.60 22.36 -19.07
N GLY A 306 13.87 21.84 -18.08
CA GLY A 306 14.42 21.48 -16.78
C GLY A 306 14.32 22.59 -15.74
N GLY A 307 14.70 22.26 -14.52
CA GLY A 307 14.55 23.16 -13.37
C GLY A 307 15.51 22.83 -12.24
N PRO A 308 15.43 23.58 -11.12
CA PRO A 308 16.17 23.22 -9.91
C PRO A 308 15.68 21.88 -9.37
N VAL A 309 16.54 21.17 -8.63
CA VAL A 309 16.11 20.00 -7.86
C VAL A 309 15.30 20.49 -6.66
N PRO A 310 14.05 20.01 -6.44
CA PRO A 310 13.26 20.41 -5.28
C PRO A 310 13.99 20.11 -3.97
N LEU A 311 13.90 21.02 -2.99
CA LEU A 311 14.64 20.90 -1.73
C LEU A 311 14.23 19.63 -0.95
N THR A 312 12.96 19.26 -1.02
CA THR A 312 12.42 18.03 -0.42
C THR A 312 13.11 16.79 -0.99
N ARG A 313 13.38 16.77 -2.30
CA ARG A 313 14.10 15.70 -2.97
C ARG A 313 15.57 15.65 -2.57
N VAL A 314 16.23 16.80 -2.46
CA VAL A 314 17.61 16.88 -1.94
C VAL A 314 17.68 16.36 -0.51
N LYS A 315 16.73 16.75 0.35
CA LYS A 315 16.64 16.23 1.72
C LYS A 315 16.46 14.73 1.75
N ALA A 316 15.55 14.19 0.93
CA ALA A 316 15.33 12.75 0.82
C ALA A 316 16.60 12.02 0.34
N LEU A 317 17.31 12.58 -0.65
CA LEU A 317 18.58 12.03 -1.12
C LEU A 317 19.64 12.00 -0.01
N VAL A 318 19.82 13.11 0.71
CA VAL A 318 20.74 13.16 1.85
C VAL A 318 20.34 12.11 2.88
N SER A 319 19.05 12.00 3.19
CA SER A 319 18.53 10.99 4.11
C SER A 319 18.85 9.56 3.67
N MET A 320 18.59 9.22 2.40
CA MET A 320 18.86 7.91 1.82
C MET A 320 20.35 7.54 1.78
N MET A 321 21.22 8.55 1.63
CA MET A 321 22.67 8.37 1.48
C MET A 321 23.44 8.56 2.79
N THR A 322 22.80 9.11 3.83
CA THR A 322 23.44 9.30 5.14
C THR A 322 23.48 7.96 5.85
N PRO A 323 24.68 7.41 6.18
CA PRO A 323 24.78 6.20 6.96
C PRO A 323 24.10 6.40 8.30
N ARG A 324 23.04 5.65 8.57
CA ARG A 324 22.43 5.60 9.89
C ARG A 324 23.15 4.50 10.67
N ASP A 325 23.94 4.89 11.66
CA ASP A 325 24.65 3.94 12.53
C ASP A 325 23.66 3.06 13.32
N TYR A 326 23.25 1.93 12.75
CA TYR A 326 22.56 0.85 13.48
C TYR A 326 23.50 0.03 14.37
N ARG A 327 24.80 0.35 14.35
CA ARG A 327 25.89 -0.37 15.02
C ARG A 327 25.87 -0.35 16.55
N VAL A 328 24.91 0.34 17.19
CA VAL A 328 24.79 0.35 18.65
C VAL A 328 23.85 -0.75 19.18
N GLY A 329 23.17 -1.52 18.32
CA GLY A 329 22.22 -2.55 18.80
C GLY A 329 22.07 -3.85 18.01
N ALA A 330 22.49 -3.92 16.74
CA ALA A 330 22.39 -5.15 15.96
C ALA A 330 23.80 -5.67 15.64
N ALA A 331 24.21 -6.74 16.32
CA ALA A 331 25.31 -7.56 15.81
C ALA A 331 24.93 -8.08 14.41
N PRO A 332 25.88 -8.21 13.47
CA PRO A 332 25.58 -8.77 12.16
C PRO A 332 24.92 -10.14 12.32
N PRO A 333 24.06 -10.58 11.39
CA PRO A 333 23.44 -11.89 11.44
C PRO A 333 24.54 -12.95 11.33
N PHE A 334 25.01 -13.40 12.49
CA PHE A 334 25.79 -14.62 12.59
C PHE A 334 24.80 -15.75 12.31
N ILE A 335 25.14 -16.59 11.34
CA ILE A 335 24.56 -17.91 11.22
C ILE A 335 24.98 -18.64 12.50
N GLU A 336 24.08 -18.76 13.47
CA GLU A 336 24.25 -19.72 14.56
C GLU A 336 24.20 -21.11 13.92
N PHE A 337 25.37 -21.71 13.72
CA PHE A 337 25.45 -23.14 13.50
C PHE A 337 24.96 -23.81 14.78
N ASP A 338 23.83 -24.52 14.69
CA ASP A 338 23.41 -25.41 15.76
C ASP A 338 24.51 -26.45 15.97
N MET A 339 25.18 -26.35 17.12
CA MET A 339 26.25 -27.25 17.55
C MET A 339 25.72 -28.33 18.50
N SER A 340 24.40 -28.56 18.53
CA SER A 340 23.83 -29.70 19.22
C SER A 340 24.39 -31.00 18.63
N VAL A 341 24.66 -31.98 19.51
CA VAL A 341 25.25 -33.27 19.12
C VAL A 341 24.33 -34.07 18.17
N GLU A 342 23.06 -33.64 18.04
CA GLU A 342 22.04 -34.26 17.21
C GLU A 342 21.77 -33.50 15.89
N GLY A 343 22.58 -32.50 15.54
CA GLY A 343 22.41 -31.70 14.33
C GLY A 343 22.59 -32.48 13.02
N PHE A 344 21.47 -32.90 12.42
CA PHE A 344 21.26 -33.11 10.99
C PHE A 344 19.99 -32.38 10.55
#